data_AF-A0A972NIF8-F1
#
_entry.id   AF-A0A972NIF8-F1
#
_cell.length_a   1.000
_cell.length_b   1.000
_cell.length_c   1.000
_cell.angle_alpha   90.00
_cell.angle_beta   90.00
_cell.angle_gamma   90.00
#
_symmetry.space_group_name_H-M   'P 1'
#
loop_
_entity.id
_entity.type
_entity.pdbx_description
1 polymer ?
#
loop_
_entity_poly.entity_id
_entity_poly.type
_entity_poly.pdbx_seq_one_letter_code
_entity_poly.pdbx_strand_id
1 'polypeptide(L)'
;MKLVKTGLGFLSLTLLSASALAYDLAQDVKVNLELRPRYEHVNVDNSPNDNANALTVRIRVGTTFKNLFNVEGLDLLFEPWVVTA
;
A
#
# COMPACT_ATOMS: atom_id res chain seq x y z
N MET A 1 50.82 -13.07 -7.65
CA MET A 1 49.75 -12.84 -6.65
C MET A 1 48.64 -12.05 -7.34
N LYS A 2 47.48 -12.68 -7.61
CA LYS A 2 46.37 -12.09 -8.37
C LYS A 2 45.65 -11.04 -7.52
N LEU A 3 45.63 -9.78 -7.97
CA LEU A 3 44.82 -8.73 -7.37
C LEU A 3 43.35 -8.94 -7.77
N VAL A 4 42.53 -9.38 -6.82
CA VAL A 4 41.07 -9.39 -6.93
C VAL A 4 40.59 -7.94 -6.91
N LYS A 5 40.44 -7.33 -8.09
CA LYS A 5 39.91 -5.97 -8.32
C LYS A 5 38.43 -5.98 -8.72
N THR A 6 37.65 -6.97 -8.30
CA THR A 6 36.28 -7.19 -8.78
C THR A 6 35.16 -6.67 -7.86
N GLY A 7 35.49 -6.14 -6.68
CA GLY A 7 34.47 -5.76 -5.68
C GLY A 7 33.89 -4.34 -5.79
N LEU A 8 34.67 -3.34 -6.23
CA LEU A 8 34.24 -1.94 -6.15
C LEU A 8 33.37 -1.46 -7.33
N GLY A 9 33.45 -2.13 -8.49
CA GLY A 9 32.66 -1.74 -9.67
C GLY A 9 31.19 -2.18 -9.63
N PHE A 10 30.87 -3.21 -8.84
CA PHE A 10 29.50 -3.70 -8.71
C PHE A 10 28.64 -2.84 -7.77
N LEU A 11 29.25 -2.23 -6.75
CA LEU A 11 28.53 -1.40 -5.78
C LEU A 11 28.04 -0.08 -6.38
N SER A 12 28.79 0.50 -7.32
CA SER A 12 28.39 1.73 -8.00
C SER A 12 27.23 1.49 -8.97
N LEU A 13 27.20 0.36 -9.66
CA LEU A 13 26.14 0.02 -10.60
C LEU A 13 24.79 -0.26 -9.90
N THR A 14 24.81 -0.87 -8.72
CA THR A 14 23.61 -1.15 -7.93
C THR A 14 23.03 0.11 -7.28
N LEU A 15 23.86 1.02 -6.77
CA LEU A 15 23.38 2.31 -6.25
C LEU A 15 22.79 3.21 -7.34
N LEU A 16 23.38 3.21 -8.54
CA LEU A 16 22.90 4.02 -9.67
C LEU A 16 21.59 3.47 -10.26
N SER A 17 21.43 2.13 -10.29
CA SER A 17 20.19 1.49 -10.75
C SER A 17 19.06 1.63 -9.73
N ALA A 18 19.34 1.56 -8.42
CA ALA A 18 18.33 1.78 -7.39
C ALA A 18 17.71 3.19 -7.45
N SER A 19 18.51 4.21 -7.77
CA SER A 19 18.03 5.59 -7.87
C SER A 19 17.22 5.85 -9.16
N ALA A 20 17.58 5.21 -10.27
CA ALA A 20 16.77 5.24 -11.49
C ALA A 20 15.40 4.56 -11.30
N LEU A 21 15.38 3.40 -10.65
CA LEU A 21 14.13 2.68 -10.34
C LEU A 21 13.25 3.43 -9.32
N ALA A 22 13.86 4.14 -8.36
CA ALA A 22 13.13 4.96 -7.40
C ALA A 22 12.52 6.22 -8.03
N TYR A 23 13.24 6.87 -8.95
CA TYR A 23 12.71 8.02 -9.72
C TYR A 23 11.50 7.58 -10.57
N ASP A 24 11.63 6.43 -11.21
CA ASP A 24 10.60 5.85 -12.06
C ASP A 24 9.34 5.44 -11.28
N LEU A 25 9.49 4.84 -10.09
CA LEU A 25 8.36 4.61 -9.18
C LEU A 25 7.67 5.91 -8.73
N ALA A 26 8.41 7.02 -8.59
CA ALA A 26 7.88 8.26 -8.04
C ALA A 26 7.18 9.18 -9.07
N GLN A 27 7.24 8.87 -10.37
CA GLN A 27 6.72 9.78 -11.41
C GLN A 27 5.21 9.98 -11.37
N ASP A 28 4.44 8.92 -11.12
CA ASP A 28 2.97 8.98 -11.05
C ASP A 28 2.46 8.09 -9.92
N VAL A 29 2.49 8.67 -8.71
CA VAL A 29 1.98 8.04 -7.49
C VAL A 29 0.69 8.72 -7.07
N LYS A 30 -0.37 7.93 -6.93
CA LYS A 30 -1.66 8.38 -6.38
C LYS A 30 -1.86 7.77 -5.01
N VAL A 31 -2.06 8.64 -4.01
CA VAL A 31 -2.37 8.24 -2.64
C VAL A 31 -3.85 8.47 -2.38
N ASN A 32 -4.51 7.46 -1.81
CA ASN A 32 -5.89 7.51 -1.37
C ASN A 32 -5.95 7.19 0.12
N LEU A 33 -6.72 7.98 0.87
CA LEU A 33 -6.98 7.78 2.28
C LEU A 33 -8.49 7.78 2.49
N GLU A 34 -9.00 6.71 3.07
CA GLU A 34 -10.42 6.57 3.39
C GLU A 34 -10.58 6.31 4.89
N LEU A 35 -11.38 7.16 5.53
CA LEU A 35 -11.85 6.99 6.91
C LEU A 35 -13.37 6.80 6.86
N ARG A 36 -13.84 5.63 7.29
CA ARG A 36 -15.26 5.28 7.28
C ARG A 36 -15.71 4.79 8.66
N PRO A 37 -16.18 5.70 9.54
CA PRO A 37 -16.88 5.30 10.74
C PRO A 37 -18.29 4.80 10.37
N ARG A 38 -18.74 3.73 11.01
CA ARG A 38 -20.09 3.19 10.84
C ARG A 38 -20.64 2.77 12.19
N TYR A 39 -21.84 3.24 12.51
CA TYR A 39 -22.63 2.78 13.64
C TYR A 39 -23.78 1.94 13.10
N GLU A 40 -23.93 0.73 13.63
CA GLU A 40 -24.99 -0.20 13.27
C GLU A 40 -25.78 -0.57 14.52
N HIS A 41 -27.10 -0.45 14.42
CA HIS A 41 -28.05 -0.84 15.46
C HIS A 41 -29.05 -1.80 14.85
N VAL A 42 -29.20 -2.97 15.46
CA VAL A 42 -30.21 -3.96 15.07
C VAL A 42 -31.12 -4.21 16.27
N ASN A 43 -32.39 -3.84 16.11
CA ASN A 43 -33.46 -4.21 17.00
C ASN A 43 -34.31 -5.28 16.30
N VAL A 44 -34.54 -6.42 16.96
CA VAL A 44 -35.35 -7.51 16.44
C VAL A 44 -36.57 -7.68 17.34
N ASP A 45 -37.74 -7.34 16.82
CA ASP A 45 -39.00 -7.53 17.53
C ASP A 45 -39.22 -9.03 17.87
N ASN A 46 -39.56 -9.31 19.11
CA ASN A 46 -39.77 -10.67 19.67
C ASN A 46 -38.53 -11.59 19.70
N SER A 47 -37.31 -11.05 19.67
CA SER A 47 -36.08 -11.83 19.90
C SER A 47 -35.78 -12.00 21.40
N PRO A 48 -35.38 -13.20 21.88
CA PRO A 48 -34.86 -13.39 23.24
C PRO A 48 -33.41 -12.89 23.41
N ASN A 49 -32.73 -12.51 22.32
CA ASN A 49 -31.36 -11.97 22.36
C ASN A 49 -31.36 -10.45 22.51
N ASP A 50 -30.41 -9.94 23.28
CA ASP A 50 -30.17 -8.50 23.47
C ASP A 50 -29.85 -7.79 22.15
N ASN A 51 -30.24 -6.51 22.08
CA ASN A 51 -29.99 -5.63 20.94
C ASN A 51 -28.49 -5.56 20.60
N ALA A 52 -28.16 -5.73 19.32
CA ALA A 52 -26.79 -5.64 18.85
C ALA A 52 -26.45 -4.20 18.45
N ASN A 53 -25.45 -3.63 19.13
CA ASN A 53 -24.84 -2.34 18.79
C ASN A 53 -23.40 -2.60 18.34
N ALA A 54 -23.03 -2.12 17.15
CA ALA A 54 -21.67 -2.20 16.65
C ALA A 54 -21.19 -0.82 16.20
N LEU A 55 -20.03 -0.40 16.70
CA LEU A 55 -19.31 0.76 16.20
C LEU A 55 -18.06 0.26 15.48
N THR A 56 -18.04 0.41 14.16
CA THR A 56 -16.90 0.00 13.35
C THR A 56 -16.18 1.22 12.82
N VAL A 57 -14.86 1.24 12.94
CA VAL A 57 -13.99 2.22 12.28
C VAL A 57 -13.14 1.49 11.25
N ARG A 58 -13.27 1.92 9.99
CA ARG A 58 -12.42 1.45 8.90
C ARG A 58 -11.45 2.55 8.50
N ILE A 59 -10.18 2.19 8.43
CA ILE A 59 -9.12 3.00 7.86
C ILE A 59 -8.56 2.23 6.67
N ARG A 60 -8.54 2.85 5.50
CA ARG A 60 -7.93 2.30 4.29
C ARG A 60 -6.94 3.32 3.74
N VAL A 61 -5.73 2.85 3.47
CA VAL A 61 -4.68 3.64 2.83
C VAL A 61 -4.34 2.91 1.54
N GLY A 62 -4.43 3.59 0.41
CA GLY A 62 -4.08 3.05 -0.89
C GLY A 62 -2.99 3.88 -1.55
N THR A 63 -1.99 3.23 -2.08
CA THR A 63 -0.95 3.84 -2.91
C THR A 63 -0.95 3.14 -4.26
N THR A 64 -1.19 3.89 -5.33
CA THR A 64 -1.14 3.41 -6.70
C THR A 64 0.08 4.01 -7.39
N PHE A 65 0.97 3.16 -7.88
CA PHE A 65 2.09 3.54 -8.73
C PHE A 65 1.69 3.25 -10.17
N LYS A 66 1.72 4.25 -11.03
CA LYS A 66 1.32 4.11 -12.43
C LYS A 66 2.52 4.00 -13.35
N ASN A 67 2.33 3.29 -14.46
CA ASN A 67 3.33 3.16 -15.53
C ASN A 67 4.72 2.73 -15.04
N LEU A 68 4.79 1.72 -14.18
CA LEU A 68 6.05 1.19 -13.66
C LEU A 68 7.02 0.83 -14.80
N PHE A 69 8.30 1.16 -14.63
CA PHE A 69 9.37 0.91 -15.60
C PHE A 69 9.15 1.62 -16.94
N ASN A 70 8.43 2.75 -16.93
CA ASN A 70 7.92 3.45 -18.12
C ASN A 70 7.08 2.56 -19.05
N VAL A 71 6.48 1.49 -18.52
CA VAL A 71 5.58 0.61 -19.28
C VAL A 71 4.16 1.13 -19.11
N GLU A 72 3.60 1.67 -20.19
CA GLU A 72 2.24 2.19 -20.19
C GLU A 72 1.23 1.11 -19.75
N GLY A 73 0.43 1.42 -18.73
CA GLY A 73 -0.60 0.53 -18.19
C GLY A 73 -0.11 -0.52 -17.18
N LEU A 74 1.18 -0.57 -16.86
CA LEU A 74 1.68 -1.39 -15.76
C LEU A 74 1.54 -0.63 -14.43
N ASP A 75 0.42 -0.82 -13.76
CA ASP A 75 0.12 -0.17 -12.48
C ASP A 75 0.31 -1.14 -11.30
N LEU A 76 0.85 -0.66 -10.18
CA LEU A 76 0.92 -1.38 -8.90
C LEU A 76 0.04 -0.69 -7.86
N LEU A 77 -0.88 -1.46 -7.28
CA LEU A 77 -1.73 -1.04 -6.19
C LEU A 77 -1.27 -1.69 -4.89
N PHE A 78 -0.91 -0.88 -3.90
CA PHE A 78 -0.68 -1.29 -2.53
C PHE A 78 -1.77 -0.69 -1.64
N GLU A 79 -2.64 -1.54 -1.08
CA GLU A 79 -3.80 -1.05 -0.31
C GLU A 79 -4.02 -1.86 0.98
N PRO A 80 -3.37 -1.49 2.09
CA PRO A 80 -3.71 -2.01 3.41
C PRO A 80 -5.07 -1.48 3.89
N TRP A 81 -5.86 -2.39 4.48
CA TRP A 81 -7.05 -2.06 5.25
C TRP A 81 -6.87 -2.40 6.73
N VAL A 82 -7.49 -1.62 7.60
CA VAL A 82 -7.67 -1.96 9.02
C VAL A 82 -9.14 -1.72 9.36
N VAL A 83 -9.75 -2.72 10.01
CA VAL A 83 -11.14 -2.65 10.49
C VAL A 83 -11.13 -3.00 11.96
N THR A 84 -11.65 -2.11 12.80
CA THR A 84 -11.81 -2.32 14.24
C THR A 84 -13.29 -2.19 14.62
N ALA A 85 -13.75 -3.04 15.52
CA ALA A 85 -15.11 -3.09 16.06
C ALA A 85 -15.10 -3.00 17.58
#